data_AF-A0A5B9WLN7-F1
#
_entry.id   AF-A0A5B9WLN7-F1
#
_cell.length_a   1.000
_cell.length_b   1.000
_cell.length_c   1.000
_cell.angle_alpha   90.00
_cell.angle_beta   90.00
_cell.angle_gamma   90.00
#
_symmetry.space_group_name_H-M   'P 1'
#
loop_
_entity.id
_entity.type
_entity.pdbx_description
1 polymer ?
#
loop_
_entity_poly.entity_id
_entity_poly.type
_entity_poly.pdbx_seq_one_letter_code
_entity_poly.pdbx_strand_id
1 'polypeptide(L)'
;MIAARPCITYRLPASRITQALTGGKIEKVWANVQRFLSACTNADIEKPNSIYLTGYAADEDQGENPNLAEQLIKKTQDVFGIGTTEPVGYLYPENTPLRQTKTTWQLTADDLDKVLSYITGLQPLPKYNLGPIELILSYDFKLINITTGEELPDQQYQSSLLIWLARSNHVSPILCFPFSQPDKDFWDYLENIENLVPFKFDRKYLRIEKANKKGTANMFSKL
;
A
#
# COMPACT_ATOMS: atom_id res chain seq x y z
N MET A 1 -5.18 8.51 -17.83
CA MET A 1 -4.99 7.68 -19.04
C MET A 1 -6.34 7.08 -19.42
N ILE A 2 -6.69 7.00 -20.70
CA ILE A 2 -7.99 6.48 -21.17
C ILE A 2 -7.76 5.06 -21.70
N ALA A 3 -8.67 4.14 -21.40
CA ALA A 3 -8.52 2.72 -21.72
C ALA A 3 -8.61 2.51 -23.23
N ALA A 4 -7.52 2.05 -23.84
CA ALA A 4 -7.48 1.72 -25.26
C ALA A 4 -8.34 0.49 -25.57
N ARG A 5 -8.42 -0.45 -24.61
CA ARG A 5 -9.30 -1.61 -24.63
C ARG A 5 -10.04 -1.77 -23.30
N PRO A 6 -11.20 -2.44 -23.26
CA PRO A 6 -11.81 -2.83 -22.00
C PRO A 6 -10.85 -3.69 -21.16
N CYS A 7 -10.83 -3.46 -19.85
CA CYS A 7 -10.10 -4.28 -18.90
C CYS A 7 -10.90 -4.43 -17.60
N ILE A 8 -10.60 -5.44 -16.80
CA ILE A 8 -11.19 -5.59 -15.47
C ILE A 8 -10.23 -4.99 -14.45
N THR A 9 -10.74 -4.18 -13.52
CA THR A 9 -9.95 -3.61 -12.44
C THR A 9 -10.54 -3.96 -11.08
N TYR A 10 -9.67 -4.21 -10.11
CA TYR A 10 -10.02 -4.23 -8.69
C TYR A 10 -9.49 -2.97 -8.05
N ARG A 11 -10.36 -2.16 -7.46
CA ARG A 11 -9.97 -0.99 -6.65
C ARG A 11 -11.00 -0.72 -5.58
N LEU A 12 -10.55 -0.23 -4.43
CA LEU A 12 -11.46 0.16 -3.36
C LEU A 12 -12.26 1.42 -3.75
N PRO A 13 -13.48 1.61 -3.20
CA PRO A 13 -14.29 2.80 -3.46
C PRO A 13 -13.67 4.03 -2.78
N ALA A 14 -13.99 5.24 -3.26
CA ALA A 14 -13.45 6.48 -2.69
C ALA A 14 -13.74 6.66 -1.18
N SER A 15 -14.83 6.08 -0.68
CA SER A 15 -15.19 6.08 0.75
C SER A 15 -14.31 5.17 1.62
N ARG A 16 -13.49 4.31 1.01
CA ARG A 16 -12.58 3.40 1.70
C ARG A 16 -11.31 3.26 0.87
N ILE A 17 -10.26 3.96 1.24
CA ILE A 17 -9.01 3.98 0.48
C ILE A 17 -8.04 2.85 0.86
N THR A 18 -8.26 2.18 2.00
CA THR A 18 -7.42 1.07 2.47
C THR A 18 -8.24 -0.11 3.01
N GLN A 19 -7.60 -1.27 3.09
CA GLN A 19 -8.11 -2.45 3.79
C GLN A 19 -7.02 -3.16 4.57
N ALA A 20 -7.41 -4.00 5.53
CA ALA A 20 -6.46 -4.72 6.37
C ALA A 20 -5.71 -5.78 5.57
N LEU A 21 -4.40 -5.87 5.81
CA LEU A 21 -3.58 -6.99 5.39
C LEU A 21 -3.83 -8.21 6.29
N THR A 22 -3.75 -9.40 5.70
CA THR A 22 -3.88 -10.67 6.41
C THR A 22 -2.55 -11.05 7.06
N GLY A 23 -2.60 -11.57 8.28
CA GLY A 23 -1.41 -12.05 9.01
C GLY A 23 -1.22 -11.46 10.40
N GLY A 24 -1.81 -10.30 10.69
CA GLY A 24 -1.74 -9.65 12.01
C GLY A 24 -0.38 -8.95 12.23
N LYS A 25 0.66 -9.70 12.61
CA LYS A 25 2.01 -9.16 12.87
C LYS A 25 2.73 -8.76 11.59
N ILE A 26 3.68 -7.82 11.70
CA ILE A 26 4.36 -7.24 10.52
C ILE A 26 5.12 -8.31 9.73
N GLU A 27 5.83 -9.22 10.39
CA GLU A 27 6.63 -10.26 9.74
C GLU A 27 5.77 -11.19 8.90
N LYS A 28 4.62 -11.61 9.47
CA LYS A 28 3.69 -12.50 8.76
C LYS A 28 2.97 -11.76 7.62
N VAL A 29 2.61 -10.50 7.84
CA VAL A 29 2.02 -9.66 6.79
C VAL A 29 3.02 -9.47 5.64
N TRP A 30 4.26 -9.16 5.94
CA TRP A 30 5.31 -8.98 4.94
C TRP A 30 5.57 -10.27 4.16
N ALA A 31 5.65 -11.41 4.83
CA ALA A 31 5.79 -12.71 4.16
C ALA A 31 4.62 -13.00 3.18
N ASN A 32 3.39 -12.63 3.53
CA ASN A 32 2.24 -12.75 2.62
C ASN A 32 2.34 -11.80 1.42
N VAL A 33 2.82 -10.57 1.63
CA VAL A 33 3.08 -9.61 0.54
C VAL A 33 4.16 -10.15 -0.40
N GLN A 34 5.29 -10.62 0.14
CA GLN A 34 6.38 -11.18 -0.66
C GLN A 34 5.88 -12.36 -1.49
N ARG A 35 5.10 -13.26 -0.88
CA ARG A 35 4.50 -14.40 -1.60
C ARG A 35 3.63 -13.94 -2.76
N PHE A 36 2.78 -12.94 -2.57
CA PHE A 36 1.96 -12.39 -3.66
C PHE A 36 2.83 -11.79 -4.76
N LEU A 37 3.78 -10.92 -4.41
CA LEU A 37 4.63 -10.24 -5.38
C LEU A 37 5.46 -11.25 -6.20
N SER A 38 6.07 -12.25 -5.55
CA SER A 38 6.86 -13.29 -6.23
C SER A 38 6.02 -14.18 -7.14
N ALA A 39 4.83 -14.57 -6.70
CA ALA A 39 4.05 -15.60 -7.39
C ALA A 39 3.11 -15.04 -8.46
N CYS A 40 2.64 -13.80 -8.29
CA CYS A 40 1.56 -13.24 -9.10
C CYS A 40 1.99 -12.03 -9.94
N THR A 41 3.21 -11.52 -9.77
CA THR A 41 3.63 -10.25 -10.38
C THR A 41 5.04 -10.31 -10.95
N ASN A 42 5.37 -9.35 -11.81
CA ASN A 42 6.74 -9.14 -12.28
C ASN A 42 7.55 -8.16 -11.40
N ALA A 43 7.03 -7.77 -10.23
CA ALA A 43 7.73 -6.84 -9.34
C ALA A 43 9.03 -7.46 -8.81
N ASP A 44 10.10 -6.66 -8.77
CA ASP A 44 11.26 -6.97 -7.96
C ASP A 44 10.96 -6.59 -6.50
N ILE A 45 10.84 -7.59 -5.63
CA ILE A 45 10.51 -7.41 -4.22
C ILE A 45 11.57 -6.60 -3.48
N GLU A 46 12.82 -6.65 -3.93
CA GLU A 46 13.92 -5.92 -3.30
C GLU A 46 13.94 -4.45 -3.74
N LYS A 47 13.14 -4.08 -4.75
CA LYS A 47 13.11 -2.73 -5.33
C LYS A 47 11.71 -2.13 -5.36
N PRO A 48 11.11 -1.82 -4.20
CA PRO A 48 9.89 -1.01 -4.15
C PRO A 48 10.07 0.32 -4.88
N ASN A 49 8.98 0.83 -5.46
CA ASN A 49 8.95 2.14 -6.11
C ASN A 49 9.20 3.28 -5.10
N SER A 50 8.80 3.10 -3.85
CA SER A 50 9.14 4.02 -2.76
C SER A 50 9.10 3.35 -1.40
N ILE A 51 9.93 3.87 -0.49
CA ILE A 51 10.01 3.49 0.91
C ILE A 51 9.99 4.76 1.75
N TYR A 52 9.00 4.90 2.62
CA TYR A 52 8.92 5.99 3.58
C TYR A 52 8.72 5.43 4.98
N LEU A 53 9.62 5.78 5.89
CA LEU A 53 9.41 5.59 7.31
C LEU A 53 8.92 6.93 7.88
N THR A 54 7.84 6.91 8.65
CA THR A 54 7.28 8.12 9.25
C THR A 54 7.10 7.91 10.74
N GLY A 55 7.67 8.78 11.56
CA GLY A 55 7.46 8.83 13.01
C GLY A 55 6.57 10.00 13.38
N TYR A 56 5.60 9.78 14.25
CA TYR A 56 4.65 10.81 14.67
C TYR A 56 4.95 11.25 16.11
N ALA A 57 4.98 12.56 16.34
CA ALA A 57 4.93 13.10 17.69
C ALA A 57 3.59 12.75 18.34
N ALA A 58 3.56 12.71 19.68
CA ALA A 58 2.33 12.50 20.41
C ALA A 58 1.32 13.64 20.18
N ASP A 59 0.05 13.30 20.10
CA ASP A 59 -1.05 14.25 20.16
C ASP A 59 -1.34 14.60 21.62
N GLU A 60 -0.57 15.55 22.17
CA GLU A 60 -0.70 15.99 23.55
C GLU A 60 -2.10 16.58 23.86
N ASP A 61 -2.75 17.19 22.86
CA ASP A 61 -4.08 17.75 22.99
C ASP A 61 -5.15 16.64 23.18
N GLN A 62 -4.83 15.40 22.80
CA GLN A 62 -5.63 14.19 23.06
C GLN A 62 -5.10 13.34 24.22
N GLY A 63 -4.15 13.87 25.01
CA GLY A 63 -3.60 13.21 26.20
C GLY A 63 -2.59 12.09 25.90
N GLU A 64 -2.00 12.06 24.71
CA GLU A 64 -0.92 11.13 24.38
C GLU A 64 0.39 11.54 25.09
N ASN A 65 1.22 10.55 25.44
CA ASN A 65 2.47 10.80 26.16
C ASN A 65 3.61 11.16 25.19
N PRO A 66 4.17 12.39 25.22
CA PRO A 66 5.23 12.78 24.29
C PRO A 66 6.51 11.95 24.42
N ASN A 67 6.86 11.53 25.64
CA ASN A 67 8.15 10.88 25.92
C ASN A 67 8.40 9.62 25.08
N LEU A 68 7.38 8.77 24.87
CA LEU A 68 7.55 7.53 24.10
C LEU A 68 7.69 7.79 22.60
N ALA A 69 6.95 8.76 22.05
CA ALA A 69 7.09 9.14 20.64
C ALA A 69 8.45 9.79 20.39
N GLU A 70 8.88 10.70 21.26
CA GLU A 70 10.18 11.37 21.16
C GLU A 70 11.35 10.39 21.23
N GLN A 71 11.31 9.44 22.18
CA GLN A 71 12.33 8.38 22.27
C GLN A 71 12.37 7.54 21.00
N LEU A 72 11.20 7.21 20.43
CA LEU A 72 11.13 6.43 19.21
C LEU A 72 11.66 7.19 17.99
N ILE A 73 11.29 8.46 17.85
CA ILE A 73 11.79 9.34 16.79
C ILE A 73 13.31 9.45 16.91
N LYS A 74 13.84 9.74 18.11
CA LYS A 74 15.28 9.82 18.34
C LYS A 74 16.00 8.52 18.00
N LYS A 75 15.50 7.37 18.46
CA LYS A 75 16.05 6.05 18.10
C LYS A 75 16.03 5.82 16.59
N THR A 76 14.99 6.28 15.91
CA THR A 76 14.88 6.17 14.45
C THR A 76 15.90 7.06 13.75
N GLN A 77 16.12 8.29 14.26
CA GLN A 77 17.15 9.19 13.77
C GLN A 77 18.56 8.59 13.93
N ASP A 78 18.83 7.92 15.04
CA ASP A 78 20.13 7.26 15.27
C ASP A 78 20.41 6.12 14.26
N VAL A 79 19.35 5.51 13.69
CA VAL A 79 19.47 4.37 12.75
C VAL A 79 19.47 4.82 11.29
N PHE A 80 18.65 5.79 10.92
CA PHE A 80 18.39 6.21 9.53
C PHE A 80 18.82 7.65 9.23
N GLY A 81 19.40 8.36 10.20
CA GLY A 81 19.83 9.75 10.05
C GLY A 81 18.71 10.76 10.28
N ILE A 82 18.94 12.01 9.88
CA ILE A 82 17.99 13.10 10.07
C ILE A 82 16.87 13.01 9.03
N GLY A 83 15.63 12.94 9.48
CA GLY A 83 14.44 13.00 8.62
C GLY A 83 13.91 14.43 8.46
N THR A 84 12.88 14.58 7.62
CA THR A 84 12.19 15.87 7.43
C THR A 84 11.00 15.95 8.39
N THR A 85 11.02 16.95 9.29
CA THR A 85 9.93 17.17 10.25
C THR A 85 9.01 18.29 9.78
N GLU A 86 7.70 18.04 9.81
CA GLU A 86 6.66 19.01 9.48
C GLU A 86 5.40 18.80 10.33
N PRO A 87 4.50 19.79 10.46
CA PRO A 87 3.20 19.61 11.10
C PRO A 87 2.37 18.52 10.41
N VAL A 88 1.59 17.75 11.16
CA VAL A 88 0.69 16.73 10.55
C VAL A 88 -0.45 17.35 9.76
N GLY A 89 -0.75 18.62 9.99
CA GLY A 89 -1.76 19.38 9.27
C GLY A 89 -1.81 20.83 9.69
N TYR A 90 -2.77 21.56 9.11
CA TYR A 90 -3.00 22.98 9.36
C TYR A 90 -4.50 23.20 9.63
N LEU A 91 -4.80 24.06 10.61
CA LEU A 91 -6.15 24.49 10.91
C LEU A 91 -6.65 25.43 9.81
N TYR A 92 -7.84 25.16 9.30
CA TYR A 92 -8.53 25.99 8.32
C TYR A 92 -9.49 26.96 9.04
N PRO A 93 -9.63 28.22 8.58
CA PRO A 93 -8.97 28.85 7.42
C PRO A 93 -7.61 29.50 7.70
N GLU A 94 -7.20 29.63 8.96
CA GLU A 94 -6.05 30.48 9.36
C GLU A 94 -4.69 29.90 8.96
N ASN A 95 -4.65 28.67 8.43
CA ASN A 95 -3.44 27.94 8.07
C ASN A 95 -2.44 27.84 9.25
N THR A 96 -2.97 27.70 10.46
CA THR A 96 -2.15 27.54 11.68
C THR A 96 -1.68 26.10 11.78
N PRO A 97 -0.38 25.82 11.91
CA PRO A 97 0.10 24.44 12.01
C PRO A 97 -0.40 23.76 13.29
N LEU A 98 -0.78 22.50 13.17
CA LEU A 98 -1.04 21.66 14.34
C LEU A 98 0.24 21.45 15.15
N ARG A 99 0.09 21.28 16.48
CA ARG A 99 1.22 21.00 17.39
C ARG A 99 1.86 19.66 17.10
N GLN A 100 1.04 18.66 16.79
CA GLN A 100 1.53 17.35 16.40
C GLN A 100 2.33 17.46 15.10
N THR A 101 3.52 16.87 15.10
CA THR A 101 4.41 16.81 13.94
C THR A 101 4.62 15.37 13.48
N LYS A 102 5.07 15.22 12.24
CA LYS A 102 5.59 13.97 11.69
C LYS A 102 7.01 14.19 11.20
N THR A 103 7.86 13.19 11.37
CA THR A 103 9.22 13.15 10.82
C THR A 103 9.28 12.02 9.80
N THR A 104 9.64 12.34 8.56
CA THR A 104 9.66 11.38 7.45
C THR A 104 11.10 11.12 7.00
N TRP A 105 11.45 9.84 6.86
CA TRP A 105 12.67 9.37 6.21
C TRP A 105 12.29 8.74 4.88
N GLN A 106 12.75 9.34 3.79
CA GLN A 106 12.68 8.72 2.47
C GLN A 106 13.89 7.80 2.32
N LEU A 107 13.62 6.50 2.24
CA LEU A 107 14.64 5.46 2.20
C LEU A 107 14.80 4.91 0.78
N THR A 108 15.89 4.17 0.56
CA THR A 108 16.21 3.54 -0.73
C THR A 108 15.96 2.03 -0.68
N ALA A 109 15.99 1.37 -1.83
CA ALA A 109 15.87 -0.09 -1.92
C ALA A 109 16.89 -0.82 -1.02
N ASP A 110 18.12 -0.28 -0.90
CA ASP A 110 19.20 -0.84 -0.06
C ASP A 110 18.85 -0.82 1.44
N ASP A 111 17.90 0.01 1.85
CA ASP A 111 17.46 0.11 3.25
C ASP A 111 16.30 -0.85 3.58
N LEU A 112 15.71 -1.54 2.60
CA LEU A 112 14.46 -2.30 2.75
C LEU A 112 14.54 -3.34 3.88
N ASP A 113 15.53 -4.22 3.85
CA ASP A 113 15.70 -5.27 4.86
C ASP A 113 15.99 -4.67 6.25
N LYS A 114 16.77 -3.59 6.29
CA LYS A 114 17.11 -2.88 7.52
C LYS A 114 15.86 -2.25 8.15
N VAL A 115 15.02 -1.58 7.37
CA VAL A 115 13.81 -0.91 7.87
C VAL A 115 12.73 -1.91 8.27
N LEU A 116 12.58 -3.01 7.53
CA LEU A 116 11.66 -4.10 7.88
C LEU A 116 12.07 -4.78 9.19
N SER A 117 13.37 -5.08 9.35
CA SER A 117 13.92 -5.63 10.59
C SER A 117 13.74 -4.67 11.77
N TYR A 118 13.98 -3.38 11.54
CA TYR A 118 13.80 -2.34 12.54
C TYR A 118 12.35 -2.24 13.03
N ILE A 119 11.38 -2.05 12.11
CA ILE A 119 9.98 -1.85 12.51
C ILE A 119 9.37 -3.11 13.14
N THR A 120 9.80 -4.28 12.68
CA THR A 120 9.48 -5.57 13.29
C THR A 120 9.96 -5.63 14.75
N GLY A 121 11.21 -5.26 14.99
CA GLY A 121 11.81 -5.24 16.33
C GLY A 121 11.20 -4.21 17.30
N LEU A 122 10.34 -3.31 16.81
CA LEU A 122 9.61 -2.34 17.64
C LEU A 122 8.26 -2.88 18.15
N GLN A 123 7.80 -4.03 17.67
CA GLN A 123 6.50 -4.56 18.09
C GLN A 123 6.55 -5.07 19.55
N PRO A 124 5.51 -4.81 20.37
CA PRO A 124 4.27 -4.09 20.05
C PRO A 124 4.44 -2.56 20.12
N LEU A 125 3.87 -1.87 19.12
CA LEU A 125 3.91 -0.41 19.07
C LEU A 125 2.90 0.23 20.06
N PRO A 126 3.24 1.36 20.70
CA PRO A 126 2.33 2.16 21.53
C PRO A 126 1.00 2.50 20.84
N LYS A 127 -0.06 2.73 21.63
CA LYS A 127 -1.41 3.00 21.12
C LYS A 127 -1.64 4.51 21.00
N TYR A 128 -1.23 5.10 19.88
CA TYR A 128 -1.53 6.50 19.52
C TYR A 128 -2.53 6.55 18.37
N ASN A 129 -3.19 7.69 18.19
CA ASN A 129 -4.22 7.94 17.19
C ASN A 129 -3.68 7.71 15.76
N LEU A 130 -2.50 8.26 15.45
CA LEU A 130 -1.79 8.03 14.18
C LEU A 130 -0.79 6.85 14.25
N GLY A 131 -0.61 6.26 15.43
CA GLY A 131 0.51 5.38 15.72
C GLY A 131 1.83 6.16 15.83
N PRO A 132 2.82 5.68 16.59
CA PRO A 132 4.06 6.42 16.81
C PRO A 132 5.05 6.27 15.65
N ILE A 133 4.89 5.24 14.81
CA ILE A 133 5.70 5.01 13.61
C ILE A 133 4.93 4.16 12.60
N GLU A 134 5.16 4.39 11.32
CA GLU A 134 4.69 3.58 10.21
C GLU A 134 5.74 3.49 9.09
N LEU A 135 5.74 2.37 8.38
CA LEU A 135 6.50 2.16 7.16
C LEU A 135 5.53 2.05 5.98
N ILE A 136 5.73 2.87 4.97
CA ILE A 136 4.97 2.88 3.73
C ILE A 136 5.85 2.36 2.59
N LEU A 137 5.36 1.34 1.88
CA LEU A 137 6.01 0.75 0.72
C LEU A 137 5.07 0.84 -0.49
N SER A 138 5.59 1.15 -1.66
CA SER A 138 4.82 1.07 -2.90
C SER A 138 5.45 0.14 -3.93
N TYR A 139 4.60 -0.60 -4.65
CA TYR A 139 4.98 -1.45 -5.77
C TYR A 139 4.04 -1.21 -6.94
N ASP A 140 4.60 -0.95 -8.11
CA ASP A 140 3.91 -0.95 -9.41
C ASP A 140 4.35 -2.16 -10.21
N PHE A 141 3.42 -2.90 -10.80
CA PHE A 141 3.72 -4.17 -11.44
C PHE A 141 2.73 -4.57 -12.53
N LYS A 142 3.12 -5.57 -13.30
CA LYS A 142 2.26 -6.35 -14.18
C LYS A 142 1.96 -7.68 -13.51
N LEU A 143 0.75 -8.16 -13.75
CA LEU A 143 0.33 -9.49 -13.34
C LEU A 143 0.96 -10.54 -14.26
N ILE A 144 1.32 -11.69 -13.72
CA ILE A 144 1.88 -12.81 -14.49
C ILE A 144 0.92 -13.99 -14.50
N ASN A 145 1.08 -14.89 -15.46
CA ASN A 145 0.52 -16.23 -15.40
C ASN A 145 1.29 -17.04 -14.35
N ILE A 146 0.60 -17.45 -13.28
CA ILE A 146 1.24 -18.13 -12.15
C ILE A 146 1.84 -19.51 -12.48
N THR A 147 1.47 -20.09 -13.63
CA THR A 147 1.99 -21.40 -14.08
C THR A 147 3.24 -21.22 -14.93
N THR A 148 3.27 -20.23 -15.84
CA THR A 148 4.39 -20.03 -16.76
C THR A 148 5.42 -19.01 -16.25
N GLY A 149 5.03 -18.14 -15.32
CA GLY A 149 5.84 -17.02 -14.84
C GLY A 149 5.90 -15.84 -15.82
N GLU A 150 5.27 -15.94 -16.98
CA GLU A 150 5.28 -14.90 -18.01
C GLU A 150 4.24 -13.82 -17.70
N GLU A 151 4.54 -12.57 -18.04
CA GLU A 151 3.55 -11.48 -17.96
C GLU A 151 2.28 -11.85 -18.72
N LEU A 152 1.12 -11.57 -18.12
CA LEU A 152 -0.13 -11.71 -18.85
C LEU A 152 -0.08 -10.80 -20.09
N PRO A 153 -0.55 -11.29 -21.26
CA PRO A 153 -0.52 -10.51 -22.47
C PRO A 153 -1.34 -9.25 -22.28
N ASP A 154 -1.03 -8.23 -23.09
CA ASP A 154 -1.98 -7.16 -23.34
C ASP A 154 -2.36 -6.26 -22.14
N GLN A 155 -1.50 -6.20 -21.12
CA GLN A 155 -1.71 -5.30 -19.98
C GLN A 155 -1.42 -3.84 -20.32
N GLN A 156 -2.47 -3.06 -20.57
CA GLN A 156 -2.35 -1.62 -20.86
C GLN A 156 -1.97 -0.78 -19.62
N TYR A 157 -2.38 -1.19 -18.42
CA TYR A 157 -2.13 -0.48 -17.17
C TYR A 157 -1.24 -1.29 -16.24
N GLN A 158 -0.53 -0.61 -15.34
CA GLN A 158 0.11 -1.25 -14.20
C GLN A 158 -0.91 -1.44 -13.07
N SER A 159 -0.74 -2.53 -12.35
CA SER A 159 -1.31 -2.71 -11.02
C SER A 159 -0.40 -2.03 -10.01
N SER A 160 -0.92 -1.72 -8.83
CA SER A 160 -0.13 -1.19 -7.74
C SER A 160 -0.60 -1.68 -6.36
N LEU A 161 0.34 -1.76 -5.43
CA LEU A 161 0.09 -1.92 -4.00
C LEU A 161 0.77 -0.78 -3.26
N LEU A 162 0.00 -0.01 -2.49
CA LEU A 162 0.53 0.88 -1.45
C LEU A 162 0.28 0.22 -0.10
N ILE A 163 1.34 -0.03 0.66
CA ILE A 163 1.35 -0.90 1.84
C ILE A 163 1.77 -0.06 3.04
N TRP A 164 1.02 -0.15 4.14
CA TRP A 164 1.33 0.46 5.43
C TRP A 164 1.60 -0.64 6.45
N LEU A 165 2.81 -0.68 6.97
CA LEU A 165 3.24 -1.53 8.07
C LEU A 165 3.36 -0.67 9.33
N ALA A 166 2.48 -0.90 10.30
CA ALA A 166 2.39 -0.11 11.52
C ALA A 166 1.80 -0.97 12.64
N ARG A 167 1.19 -0.34 13.65
CA ARG A 167 0.41 -1.08 14.66
C ARG A 167 -0.72 -1.89 14.03
N SER A 168 -1.38 -1.31 13.03
CA SER A 168 -2.36 -1.97 12.17
C SER A 168 -1.83 -1.95 10.75
N ASN A 169 -1.86 -3.10 10.07
CA ASN A 169 -1.28 -3.25 8.74
C ASN A 169 -2.36 -3.12 7.66
N HIS A 170 -2.11 -2.24 6.69
CA HIS A 170 -3.10 -1.86 5.69
C HIS A 170 -2.52 -1.83 4.28
N VAL A 171 -3.40 -1.93 3.29
CA VAL A 171 -3.04 -1.85 1.88
C VAL A 171 -4.10 -1.10 1.08
N SER A 172 -3.66 -0.33 0.10
CA SER A 172 -4.47 0.25 -0.97
C SER A 172 -4.09 -0.42 -2.28
N PRO A 173 -4.84 -1.44 -2.72
CA PRO A 173 -4.54 -2.16 -3.94
C PRO A 173 -5.29 -1.59 -5.15
N ILE A 174 -4.61 -1.58 -6.29
CA ILE A 174 -5.20 -1.41 -7.61
C ILE A 174 -4.70 -2.58 -8.45
N LEU A 175 -5.58 -3.51 -8.83
CA LEU A 175 -5.20 -4.60 -9.74
C LEU A 175 -5.85 -4.37 -11.10
N CYS A 176 -5.05 -4.42 -12.17
CA CYS A 176 -5.46 -4.21 -13.55
C CYS A 176 -5.31 -5.52 -14.33
N PHE A 177 -6.43 -6.22 -14.53
CA PHE A 177 -6.51 -7.49 -15.23
C PHE A 177 -6.70 -7.26 -16.74
N PRO A 178 -5.92 -7.88 -17.63
CA PRO A 178 -5.98 -7.66 -19.08
C PRO A 178 -7.16 -8.38 -19.77
N PHE A 179 -8.26 -8.63 -19.06
CA PHE A 179 -9.44 -9.31 -19.60
C PHE A 179 -10.52 -8.28 -19.93
N SER A 180 -11.08 -8.38 -21.13
CA SER A 180 -12.08 -7.42 -21.63
C SER A 180 -13.48 -7.66 -21.05
N GLN A 181 -13.74 -8.87 -20.57
CA GLN A 181 -15.01 -9.35 -20.05
C GLN A 181 -14.79 -10.43 -18.97
N PRO A 182 -15.76 -10.67 -18.08
CA PRO A 182 -15.64 -11.67 -17.02
C PRO A 182 -16.03 -13.06 -17.53
N ASP A 183 -15.29 -13.55 -18.53
CA ASP A 183 -15.44 -14.90 -19.08
C ASP A 183 -14.69 -15.95 -18.24
N LYS A 184 -14.74 -17.20 -18.71
CA LYS A 184 -14.12 -18.33 -18.01
C LYS A 184 -12.64 -18.09 -17.74
N ASP A 185 -11.89 -17.57 -18.71
CA ASP A 185 -10.44 -17.38 -18.58
C ASP A 185 -10.12 -16.35 -17.48
N PHE A 186 -10.92 -15.28 -17.38
CA PHE A 186 -10.80 -14.32 -16.28
C PHE A 186 -11.07 -14.97 -14.91
N TRP A 187 -12.14 -15.75 -14.78
CA TRP A 187 -12.51 -16.37 -13.51
C TRP A 187 -11.50 -17.45 -13.10
N ASP A 188 -11.07 -18.30 -14.04
CA ASP A 188 -10.04 -19.32 -13.81
C ASP A 188 -8.73 -18.64 -13.35
N TYR A 189 -8.33 -17.51 -13.98
CA TYR A 189 -7.17 -16.74 -13.53
C TYR A 189 -7.36 -16.15 -12.13
N LEU A 190 -8.51 -15.54 -11.87
CA LEU A 190 -8.79 -14.88 -10.59
C LEU A 190 -8.77 -15.88 -9.43
N GLU A 191 -9.40 -17.05 -9.59
CA GLU A 191 -9.45 -18.09 -8.57
C GLU A 191 -8.06 -18.61 -8.20
N ASN A 192 -7.14 -18.64 -9.16
CA ASN A 192 -5.76 -19.04 -8.97
C ASN A 192 -4.94 -18.04 -8.14
N ILE A 193 -5.23 -16.74 -8.25
CA ILE A 193 -4.48 -15.71 -7.50
C ILE A 193 -5.17 -15.29 -6.19
N GLU A 194 -6.49 -15.47 -6.06
CA GLU A 194 -7.29 -14.90 -4.95
C GLU A 194 -6.77 -15.32 -3.57
N ASN A 195 -6.34 -16.58 -3.44
CA ASN A 195 -5.77 -17.12 -2.19
C ASN A 195 -4.33 -16.64 -1.91
N LEU A 196 -3.66 -16.04 -2.89
CA LEU A 196 -2.31 -15.50 -2.76
C LEU A 196 -2.31 -14.01 -2.43
N VAL A 197 -3.41 -13.31 -2.70
CA VAL A 197 -3.57 -11.89 -2.38
C VAL A 197 -3.46 -11.66 -0.87
N PRO A 198 -2.66 -10.69 -0.39
CA PRO A 198 -2.36 -10.55 1.04
C PRO A 198 -3.47 -9.83 1.83
N PHE A 199 -4.67 -9.73 1.29
CA PHE A 199 -5.83 -9.06 1.87
C PHE A 199 -7.11 -9.80 1.53
N LYS A 200 -8.21 -9.51 2.25
CA LYS A 200 -9.52 -10.08 1.91
C LYS A 200 -9.98 -9.54 0.55
N PHE A 201 -9.89 -10.36 -0.48
CA PHE A 201 -10.41 -10.02 -1.80
C PHE A 201 -11.94 -9.97 -1.75
N ASP A 202 -12.52 -8.87 -2.24
CA ASP A 202 -13.98 -8.69 -2.27
C ASP A 202 -14.40 -8.39 -3.70
N ARG A 203 -14.85 -9.44 -4.39
CA ARG A 203 -15.21 -9.42 -5.82
C ARG A 203 -16.21 -8.30 -6.16
N LYS A 204 -16.98 -7.77 -5.19
CA LYS A 204 -17.88 -6.62 -5.39
C LYS A 204 -17.16 -5.32 -5.80
N TYR A 205 -15.85 -5.25 -5.63
CA TYR A 205 -15.01 -4.12 -6.03
C TYR A 205 -14.41 -4.28 -7.43
N LEU A 206 -14.64 -5.40 -8.11
CA LEU A 206 -14.28 -5.57 -9.52
C LEU A 206 -15.12 -4.65 -10.39
N ARG A 207 -14.51 -4.01 -11.38
CA ARG A 207 -15.17 -3.17 -12.37
C ARG A 207 -14.65 -3.50 -13.76
N ILE A 208 -15.53 -3.45 -14.75
CA ILE A 208 -15.10 -3.35 -16.16
C ILE A 208 -14.84 -1.87 -16.42
N GLU A 209 -13.61 -1.56 -16.81
CA GLU A 209 -13.15 -0.25 -17.23
C GLU A 209 -13.08 -0.20 -18.76
N LYS A 210 -13.69 0.82 -19.36
CA LYS A 210 -13.66 1.06 -20.82
C LYS A 210 -13.74 2.55 -21.13
N ALA A 211 -13.22 2.97 -22.28
CA ALA A 211 -13.44 4.33 -22.75
C ALA A 211 -14.94 4.62 -22.98
N ASN A 212 -15.36 5.86 -22.72
CA ASN A 212 -16.67 6.35 -23.14
C ASN A 212 -16.74 6.44 -24.69
N LYS A 213 -17.95 6.60 -25.24
CA LYS A 213 -18.15 6.69 -26.70
C LYS A 213 -17.32 7.78 -27.40
N LYS A 214 -16.91 8.82 -26.66
CA LYS A 214 -16.14 9.95 -27.19
C LYS A 214 -14.62 9.76 -27.05
N GLY A 215 -14.16 8.69 -26.38
CA GLY A 215 -12.75 8.48 -26.08
C GLY A 215 -12.13 9.54 -25.15
N THR A 216 -12.93 10.21 -24.31
CA THR A 216 -12.47 11.34 -23.46
C THR A 216 -12.38 11.01 -21.97
N ALA A 217 -12.99 9.91 -21.53
CA ALA A 217 -12.95 9.47 -20.13
C ALA A 217 -13.19 7.96 -20.01
N ASN A 218 -12.76 7.39 -18.89
CA ASN A 218 -13.07 6.00 -18.54
C ASN A 218 -14.44 5.90 -17.87
N MET A 219 -15.19 4.89 -18.27
CA MET A 219 -16.43 4.44 -17.65
C MET A 219 -16.18 3.15 -16.87
N PHE A 220 -16.84 3.02 -15.73
CA PHE A 220 -16.73 1.86 -14.85
C PHE A 220 -18.10 1.20 -14.71
N SER A 221 -18.17 -0.10 -14.99
CA SER A 221 -19.39 -0.91 -14.81
C SER A 221 -19.12 -2.01 -13.79
N LYS A 222 -20.13 -2.38 -12.99
CA LYS A 222 -20.03 -3.55 -12.11
C LYS A 222 -19.94 -4.82 -12.96
N LEU A 223 -19.22 -5.82 -12.45
CA LEU A 223 -19.35 -7.20 -12.93
C LEU A 223 -20.62 -7.81 -12.35
#